data_AF-A0A936DY89-F1
#
_entry.id   AF-A0A936DY89-F1
#
_cell.length_a   1.000
_cell.length_b   1.000
_cell.length_c   1.000
_cell.angle_alpha   90.00
_cell.angle_beta   90.00
_cell.angle_gamma   90.00
#
_symmetry.space_group_name_H-M   'P 1'
#
loop_
_entity.id
_entity.type
_entity.pdbx_description
1 polymer ?
#
loop_
_entity_poly.entity_id
_entity_poly.type
_entity_poly.pdbx_seq_one_letter_code
_entity_poly.pdbx_strand_id
1 'polypeptide(L)'
;MVTLSPLNKKPVVGRPTLSAWSNAFATTPAGEGRFKPGYRVRYRVVHVNRFGESDKSDWLLAPKVNEDHQDSQGYFGNATYYFPQIALAVDPTGRTEGYRIFRQFQGDVEEEVTGGRYTGDPISGKTVIFDDFMQ
;
A
#
# COMPACT_ATOMS: atom_id res chain seq x y z
N MET A 1 -31.00 -18.81 -14.41
CA MET A 1 -30.56 -18.00 -13.25
C MET A 1 -29.16 -18.47 -12.92
N VAL A 2 -28.12 -17.75 -13.37
CA VAL A 2 -26.72 -18.13 -13.13
C VAL A 2 -26.37 -17.62 -11.74
N THR A 3 -26.30 -18.52 -10.78
CA THR A 3 -25.78 -18.21 -9.44
C THR A 3 -24.29 -17.97 -9.61
N LEU A 4 -23.88 -16.69 -9.67
CA LEU A 4 -22.48 -16.32 -9.55
C LEU A 4 -22.01 -16.85 -8.20
N SER A 5 -21.15 -17.87 -8.22
CA SER A 5 -20.54 -18.42 -7.01
C SER A 5 -19.98 -17.28 -6.16
N PRO A 6 -20.13 -17.33 -4.83
CA PRO A 6 -19.50 -16.35 -3.96
C PRO A 6 -18.01 -16.33 -4.30
N LEU A 7 -17.50 -15.14 -4.64
CA LEU A 7 -16.08 -14.87 -4.84
C LEU A 7 -15.33 -15.69 -3.78
N ASN A 8 -14.39 -16.53 -4.20
CA ASN A 8 -13.72 -17.47 -3.31
C ASN A 8 -12.72 -16.68 -2.45
N LYS A 9 -13.25 -15.88 -1.51
CA LYS A 9 -12.53 -14.96 -0.65
C LYS A 9 -11.71 -15.78 0.34
N LYS A 10 -10.40 -15.81 0.16
CA LYS A 10 -9.50 -16.42 1.14
C LYS A 10 -8.97 -15.34 2.07
N PRO A 11 -8.92 -15.61 3.39
CA PRO A 11 -8.23 -14.73 4.31
C PRO A 11 -6.75 -14.68 3.95
N VAL A 12 -6.22 -13.46 3.80
CA VAL A 12 -4.77 -13.26 3.70
C VAL A 12 -4.24 -12.99 5.10
N VAL A 13 -3.24 -13.75 5.51
CA VAL A 13 -2.61 -13.62 6.83
C VAL A 13 -1.34 -12.78 6.67
N GLY A 14 -1.21 -11.72 7.47
CA GLY A 14 -0.13 -10.74 7.37
C GLY A 14 -0.69 -9.38 6.94
N ARG A 15 -0.45 -8.36 7.76
CA ARG A 15 -0.87 -6.99 7.45
C ARG A 15 0.27 -6.32 6.68
N PRO A 16 0.02 -5.76 5.49
CA PRO A 16 1.00 -4.90 4.84
C PRO A 16 1.38 -3.76 5.80
N THR A 17 2.61 -3.29 5.69
CA THR A 17 3.10 -2.19 6.53
C THR A 17 3.78 -1.15 5.68
N LEU A 18 3.79 0.07 6.19
CA LEU A 18 4.70 1.07 5.66
C LEU A 18 6.14 0.61 5.97
N SER A 19 6.97 0.51 4.94
CA SER A 19 8.37 0.06 5.07
C SER A 19 9.30 1.22 5.37
N ALA A 20 9.15 2.33 4.65
CA ALA A 20 10.00 3.49 4.80
C ALA A 20 9.33 4.74 4.23
N TRP A 21 9.83 5.89 4.67
CA TRP A 21 9.71 7.13 3.93
C TRP A 21 11.05 7.45 3.31
N SER A 22 11.11 7.71 2.00
CA SER A 22 12.37 7.99 1.31
C SER A 22 12.48 9.45 0.88
N ASN A 23 13.72 9.95 0.88
CA ASN A 23 14.15 11.15 0.15
C ASN A 23 14.68 10.79 -1.24
N ALA A 24 14.43 9.56 -1.71
CA ALA A 24 14.91 9.14 -3.01
C ALA A 24 14.31 10.13 -4.02
N PHE A 25 15.20 10.86 -4.70
CA PHE A 25 14.92 11.98 -5.60
C PHE A 25 14.59 13.31 -4.89
N ALA A 26 15.64 14.10 -4.60
CA ALA A 26 15.56 15.48 -4.13
C ALA A 26 14.81 16.41 -5.11
N THR A 27 14.61 15.98 -6.35
CA THR A 27 13.77 16.65 -7.33
C THR A 27 12.35 16.10 -7.22
N THR A 28 11.54 16.78 -6.41
CA THR A 28 10.08 16.73 -6.53
C THR A 28 9.73 16.72 -8.03
N PRO A 29 9.10 15.68 -8.60
CA PRO A 29 8.59 15.74 -9.95
C PRO A 29 7.63 16.92 -9.97
N ALA A 30 7.91 17.89 -10.84
CA ALA A 30 7.08 19.06 -11.00
C ALA A 30 5.67 18.59 -11.38
N GLY A 31 4.74 18.57 -10.42
CA GLY A 31 3.35 18.18 -10.70
C GLY A 31 2.55 17.67 -9.50
N GLU A 32 3.14 16.89 -8.60
CA GLU A 32 2.35 16.24 -7.54
C GLU A 32 2.51 16.94 -6.20
N GLY A 33 1.83 18.08 -6.06
CA GLY A 33 1.77 18.82 -4.80
C GLY A 33 1.11 18.08 -3.63
N ARG A 34 0.71 16.81 -3.82
CA ARG A 34 0.04 15.93 -2.85
C ARG A 34 1.02 15.23 -1.89
N PHE A 35 2.27 15.03 -2.30
CA PHE A 35 3.35 14.45 -1.48
C PHE A 35 4.34 15.52 -1.02
N LYS A 36 3.88 16.45 -0.18
CA LYS A 36 4.74 17.47 0.46
C LYS A 36 5.00 17.09 1.92
N PRO A 37 6.10 17.55 2.55
CA PRO A 37 6.30 17.32 3.97
C PRO A 37 5.13 17.85 4.78
N GLY A 38 4.71 17.10 5.80
CA GLY A 38 3.54 17.41 6.62
C GLY A 38 2.19 17.01 6.01
N TYR A 39 2.12 16.57 4.75
CA TYR A 39 0.91 15.96 4.21
C TYR A 39 0.72 14.58 4.81
N ARG A 40 -0.54 14.27 5.13
CA ARG A 40 -0.88 12.98 5.70
C ARG A 40 -1.57 12.07 4.70
N VAL A 41 -1.16 10.82 4.67
CA VAL A 41 -1.62 9.81 3.72
C VAL A 41 -1.81 8.46 4.41
N ARG A 42 -2.75 7.65 3.96
CA ARG A 42 -2.94 6.27 4.42
C ARG A 42 -3.16 5.33 3.25
N TYR A 43 -2.82 4.06 3.48
CA TYR A 43 -2.85 3.02 2.45
C TYR A 43 -3.63 1.80 2.91
N ARG A 44 -4.25 1.09 1.97
CA ARG A 44 -4.76 -0.28 2.16
C ARG A 44 -4.57 -1.10 0.90
N VAL A 45 -4.55 -2.42 1.05
CA VAL A 45 -4.14 -3.33 -0.03
C VAL A 45 -5.21 -4.39 -0.25
N VAL A 46 -5.34 -4.80 -1.51
CA VAL A 46 -6.08 -5.99 -1.92
C VAL A 46 -5.11 -6.95 -2.58
N HIS A 47 -5.18 -8.22 -2.19
CA HIS A 47 -4.41 -9.28 -2.83
C HIS A 47 -5.21 -9.81 -4.03
N VAL A 48 -4.52 -10.02 -5.14
CA VAL A 48 -5.09 -10.49 -6.39
C VAL A 48 -4.49 -11.82 -6.77
N ASN A 49 -5.33 -12.72 -7.26
CA ASN A 49 -4.91 -13.95 -7.92
C ASN A 49 -5.89 -14.36 -9.01
N ARG A 50 -5.57 -15.43 -9.74
CA ARG A 50 -6.42 -16.01 -10.79
C ARG A 50 -7.85 -16.38 -10.38
N PHE A 51 -8.15 -16.47 -9.08
CA PHE A 51 -9.49 -16.76 -8.55
C PHE A 51 -10.27 -15.52 -8.11
N GLY A 52 -9.63 -14.34 -8.12
CA GLY A 52 -10.24 -13.07 -7.77
C GLY A 52 -9.43 -12.27 -6.75
N GLU A 53 -10.15 -11.41 -6.04
CA GLU A 53 -9.59 -10.42 -5.12
C GLU A 53 -9.95 -10.75 -3.66
N SER A 54 -9.05 -10.43 -2.73
CA SER A 54 -9.36 -10.41 -1.31
C SER A 54 -10.24 -9.22 -0.94
N ASP A 55 -10.76 -9.20 0.29
CA ASP A 55 -11.27 -7.96 0.86
C ASP A 55 -10.13 -6.94 1.02
N LYS A 56 -10.47 -5.64 1.01
CA LYS A 56 -9.51 -4.57 1.33
C LYS A 56 -9.01 -4.77 2.74
N SER A 57 -7.69 -4.66 2.93
CA SER A 57 -7.11 -4.65 4.27
C SER A 57 -7.63 -3.47 5.10
N ASP A 58 -7.45 -3.55 6.42
CA ASP A 58 -7.43 -2.35 7.25
C ASP A 58 -6.33 -1.39 6.75
N TRP A 59 -6.40 -0.12 7.18
CA TRP A 59 -5.34 0.85 6.91
C TRP A 59 -3.99 0.30 7.38
N LEU A 60 -2.94 0.51 6.59
CA LEU A 60 -1.61 0.02 6.91
C LEU A 60 -1.14 0.58 8.26
N LEU A 61 -0.24 -0.14 8.94
CA LEU A 61 0.41 0.38 10.15
C LEU A 61 1.79 0.92 9.81
N ALA A 62 2.21 1.91 10.60
CA ALA A 62 3.57 2.43 10.55
C ALA A 62 4.53 1.32 10.96
N PRO A 63 5.76 1.32 10.43
CA PRO A 63 6.80 0.53 11.06
C PRO A 63 7.01 1.09 12.47
N LYS A 64 7.34 0.22 13.44
CA LYS A 64 7.49 0.60 14.86
C LYS A 64 8.39 1.82 15.07
N VAL A 65 9.43 1.97 14.26
CA VAL A 65 10.37 3.11 14.31
C VAL A 65 9.74 4.47 13.95
N ASN A 66 8.56 4.47 13.34
CA ASN A 66 7.82 5.65 12.88
C ASN A 66 6.37 5.65 13.41
N GLU A 67 6.06 4.91 14.47
CA GLU A 67 4.68 4.81 14.96
C GLU A 67 4.11 6.16 15.44
N ASP A 68 4.96 7.02 16.01
CA ASP A 68 4.60 8.39 16.41
C ASP A 68 4.19 9.29 15.23
N HIS A 69 4.48 8.87 14.00
CA HIS A 69 4.11 9.58 12.78
C HIS A 69 2.77 9.11 12.19
N GLN A 70 2.09 8.14 12.84
CA GLN A 70 0.77 7.67 12.46
C GLN A 70 -0.29 8.15 13.46
N ASP A 71 -1.36 8.77 12.97
CA ASP A 71 -2.51 9.12 13.82
C ASP A 71 -3.49 7.95 14.00
N SER A 72 -4.47 8.13 14.90
CA SER A 72 -5.47 7.10 15.22
C SER A 72 -6.38 6.72 14.05
N GLN A 73 -6.41 7.51 12.98
CA GLN A 73 -7.17 7.24 11.76
C GLN A 73 -6.33 6.51 10.70
N GLY A 74 -5.08 6.19 11.03
CA GLY A 74 -4.15 5.46 10.19
C GLY A 74 -3.36 6.35 9.22
N TYR A 75 -3.48 7.67 9.33
CA TYR A 75 -2.75 8.59 8.46
C TYR A 75 -1.31 8.77 8.93
N PHE A 76 -0.39 8.61 8.00
CA PHE A 76 1.04 8.84 8.15
C PHE A 76 1.40 10.23 7.67
N GLY A 77 2.19 10.97 8.42
CA GLY A 77 2.80 12.21 7.94
C GLY A 77 4.25 12.30 8.40
N ASN A 78 5.14 12.78 7.53
CA ASN A 78 6.53 13.03 7.90
C ASN A 78 6.91 14.48 7.55
N ALA A 79 7.66 15.14 8.43
CA ALA A 79 8.07 16.53 8.26
C ALA A 79 9.31 16.69 7.35
N THR A 80 9.98 15.60 7.00
CA THR A 80 11.28 15.59 6.29
C THR A 80 11.24 14.81 4.98
N TYR A 81 10.47 13.72 4.92
CA TYR A 81 10.39 12.81 3.77
C TYR A 81 9.05 12.94 3.04
N TYR A 82 9.03 12.58 1.75
CA TYR A 82 7.94 12.90 0.84
C TYR A 82 7.21 11.66 0.29
N PHE A 83 7.90 10.51 0.17
CA PHE A 83 7.34 9.32 -0.51
C PHE A 83 7.33 8.06 0.36
N PRO A 84 6.20 7.32 0.42
CA PRO A 84 6.12 6.08 1.16
C PRO A 84 6.50 4.87 0.30
N GLN A 85 7.35 4.02 0.86
CA GLN A 85 7.58 2.65 0.39
C GLN A 85 6.80 1.70 1.27
N ILE A 86 6.06 0.78 0.66
CA ILE A 86 5.15 -0.15 1.31
C ILE A 86 5.74 -1.55 1.25
N ALA A 87 5.88 -2.20 2.41
CA ALA A 87 6.15 -3.63 2.48
C ALA A 87 4.82 -4.39 2.40
N LEU A 88 4.60 -5.03 1.26
CA LEU A 88 3.39 -5.80 1.02
C LEU A 88 3.51 -7.15 1.75
N ALA A 89 2.47 -7.48 2.50
CA ALA A 89 2.42 -8.74 3.23
C ALA A 89 2.49 -9.90 2.26
N VAL A 90 3.28 -10.91 2.62
CA VAL A 90 3.27 -12.18 1.92
C VAL A 90 2.03 -12.94 2.36
N ASP A 91 1.21 -13.35 1.41
CA ASP A 91 0.14 -14.31 1.68
C ASP A 91 0.77 -15.69 2.01
N PRO A 92 0.62 -16.21 3.23
CA PRO A 92 1.23 -17.48 3.63
C PRO A 92 0.56 -18.69 2.98
N THR A 93 -0.56 -18.50 2.28
CA THR A 93 -1.09 -19.54 1.39
C THR A 93 -0.34 -19.62 0.06
N GLY A 94 0.56 -18.66 -0.22
CA GLY A 94 1.38 -18.59 -1.42
C GLY A 94 0.58 -18.33 -2.69
N ARG A 95 -0.61 -17.72 -2.58
CA ARG A 95 -1.54 -17.58 -3.71
C ARG A 95 -1.67 -16.17 -4.22
N THR A 96 -0.96 -15.20 -3.66
CA THR A 96 -0.97 -13.84 -4.21
C THR A 96 -0.13 -13.79 -5.48
N GLU A 97 -0.76 -13.39 -6.59
CA GLU A 97 -0.11 -13.18 -7.88
C GLU A 97 0.09 -11.68 -8.17
N GLY A 98 -0.62 -10.80 -7.44
CA GLY A 98 -0.48 -9.36 -7.54
C GLY A 98 -1.20 -8.61 -6.43
N TYR A 99 -1.11 -7.28 -6.47
CA TYR A 99 -1.67 -6.38 -5.46
C TYR A 99 -2.40 -5.23 -6.13
N ARG A 100 -3.49 -4.76 -5.51
CA ARG A 100 -4.08 -3.45 -5.78
C ARG A 100 -3.86 -2.58 -4.55
N ILE A 101 -3.36 -1.37 -4.77
CA ILE A 101 -3.01 -0.43 -3.71
C ILE A 101 -4.03 0.70 -3.72
N PHE A 102 -4.58 1.03 -2.56
CA PHE A 102 -5.50 2.14 -2.38
C PHE A 102 -4.87 3.17 -1.45
N ARG A 103 -4.96 4.43 -1.83
CA ARG A 103 -4.40 5.58 -1.13
C ARG A 103 -5.50 6.56 -0.78
N GLN A 104 -5.34 7.22 0.36
CA GLN A 104 -6.13 8.40 0.67
C GLN A 104 -5.26 9.47 1.31
N PHE A 105 -5.24 10.66 0.72
CA PHE A 105 -4.70 11.86 1.37
C PHE A 105 -5.72 12.43 2.35
N GLN A 106 -5.26 13.06 3.42
CA GLN A 106 -6.15 13.65 4.41
C GLN A 106 -6.98 14.77 3.78
N GLY A 107 -8.32 14.63 3.84
CA GLY A 107 -9.25 15.57 3.24
C GLY A 107 -9.71 15.21 1.81
N ASP A 108 -9.08 14.22 1.18
CA ASP A 108 -9.42 13.77 -0.17
C ASP A 108 -10.19 12.45 -0.17
N VAL A 109 -10.70 12.08 -1.35
CA VAL A 109 -11.29 10.75 -1.59
C VAL A 109 -10.21 9.67 -1.69
N GLU A 110 -10.57 8.44 -1.34
CA GLU A 110 -9.70 7.29 -1.61
C GLU A 110 -9.62 7.03 -3.12
N GLU A 111 -8.41 6.79 -3.60
CA GLU A 111 -8.11 6.45 -4.99
C GLU A 111 -7.32 5.13 -5.07
N GLU A 112 -7.53 4.40 -6.16
CA GLU A 112 -6.64 3.30 -6.51
C GLU A 112 -5.36 3.86 -7.12
N VAL A 113 -4.23 3.37 -6.65
CA VAL A 113 -2.92 3.74 -7.14
C VAL A 113 -2.59 2.87 -8.34
N THR A 114 -2.63 3.47 -9.52
CA THR A 114 -2.35 2.79 -10.80
C THR A 114 -0.93 2.97 -11.30
N GLY A 115 -0.16 3.88 -10.69
CA GLY A 115 1.27 4.08 -10.91
C GLY A 115 2.12 3.48 -9.79
N GLY A 116 3.44 3.48 -9.92
CA GLY A 116 4.35 3.01 -8.87
C GLY A 116 5.17 1.78 -9.29
N ARG A 117 6.26 1.54 -8.53
CA ARG A 117 7.24 0.49 -8.84
C ARG A 117 7.19 -0.62 -7.82
N TYR A 118 7.06 -1.85 -8.31
CA TYR A 118 7.22 -3.05 -7.49
C TYR A 118 8.67 -3.54 -7.52
N THR A 119 9.18 -3.92 -6.36
CA THR A 119 10.46 -4.62 -6.20
C THR A 119 10.20 -5.95 -5.51
N GLY A 120 10.52 -7.04 -6.20
CA GLY A 120 10.25 -8.41 -5.76
C GLY A 120 9.21 -9.10 -6.64
N ASP A 121 8.95 -10.37 -6.34
CA ASP A 121 8.00 -11.22 -7.06
C ASP A 121 6.90 -11.66 -6.08
N PRO A 122 5.62 -11.31 -6.33
CA PRO A 122 4.48 -11.72 -5.49
C PRO A 122 4.38 -13.23 -5.25
N ILE A 123 4.85 -14.05 -6.19
CA ILE A 123 4.75 -15.51 -6.15
C ILE A 123 5.92 -16.13 -5.38
N SER A 124 6.98 -15.36 -5.12
CA SER A 124 8.21 -15.86 -4.49
C SER A 124 8.07 -16.23 -3.01
N GLY A 125 6.96 -15.88 -2.36
CA GLY A 125 6.78 -16.02 -0.92
C GLY A 125 7.66 -15.06 -0.10
N LYS A 126 8.26 -14.06 -0.73
CA LYS A 126 9.05 -13.00 -0.08
C LYS A 126 8.30 -11.68 -0.12
N THR A 127 8.61 -10.79 0.82
CA THR A 127 8.06 -9.44 0.87
C THR A 127 8.30 -8.72 -0.44
N VAL A 128 7.23 -8.14 -1.00
CA VAL A 128 7.31 -7.23 -2.16
C VAL A 128 7.29 -5.80 -1.65
N ILE A 129 8.17 -4.95 -2.18
CA ILE A 129 8.13 -3.52 -1.89
C ILE A 129 7.40 -2.79 -3.01
N PHE A 130 6.41 -1.98 -2.67
CA PHE A 130 5.78 -1.05 -3.59
C PHE A 130 6.25 0.37 -3.28
N ASP A 131 6.72 1.07 -4.29
CA ASP A 131 7.14 2.47 -4.23
C ASP A 131 6.12 3.34 -4.98
N ASP A 132 5.33 4.11 -4.23
CA ASP A 132 4.24 4.95 -4.76
C ASP A 132 4.75 6.20 -5.52
N PHE A 133 6.08 6.40 -5.58
CA PHE A 133 6.65 7.54 -6.26
C PHE A 133 6.98 7.28 -7.74
N MET A 134 7.43 6.06 -8.05
CA MET A 134 8.08 5.76 -9.32
C MET A 134 7.05 5.26 -10.33
N GLN A 135 6.50 6.15 -11.16
CA GLN A 135 5.75 5.76 -12.37
C GLN A 135 6.68 5.23 -13.46
#